data_AF-A0A9P6QW11-F1
#
_entry.id   AF-A0A9P6QW11-F1
#
_cell.length_a   1.000
_cell.length_b   1.000
_cell.length_c   1.000
_cell.angle_alpha   90.00
_cell.angle_beta   90.00
_cell.angle_gamma   90.00
#
_symmetry.space_group_name_H-M   'P 1'
#
loop_
_entity.id
_entity.type
_entity.pdbx_description
1 polymer ?
#
loop_
_entity_poly.entity_id
_entity_poly.type
_entity_poly.pdbx_seq_one_letter_code
_entity_poly.pdbx_strand_id
1 'polypeptide(L)'
;MASVQLLETILYDPKEGVFLLDYHCDRMIASAKELAVFFSNDQETFLRDLIPTRSEISNKLDVAIRNAGKNTRQRLRVLLDFDGAITIQSSHLPSETKGYQ
;
A
#
# COMPACT_ATOMS: atom_id res chain seq x y z
N MET A 1 -7.67 4.99 22.20
CA MET A 1 -8.08 5.86 21.08
C MET A 1 -7.93 5.04 19.81
N ALA A 2 -8.88 5.10 18.87
CA ALA A 2 -8.75 4.39 17.61
C ALA A 2 -7.64 5.04 16.78
N SER A 3 -6.64 4.27 16.36
CA SER A 3 -5.63 4.75 15.40
C SER A 3 -6.29 4.82 14.01
N VAL A 4 -6.11 5.94 13.32
CA VAL A 4 -6.55 6.10 11.92
C VAL A 4 -5.36 5.80 11.03
N GLN A 5 -5.58 5.01 9.98
CA GLN A 5 -4.56 4.62 9.00
C GLN A 5 -5.05 4.93 7.59
N LEU A 6 -4.14 5.30 6.71
CA LEU A 6 -4.39 5.29 5.28
C LEU A 6 -4.32 3.86 4.75
N LEU A 7 -5.22 3.53 3.83
CA LEU A 7 -5.31 2.18 3.25
C LEU A 7 -5.37 2.27 1.72
N GLU A 8 -4.50 1.49 1.07
CA GLU A 8 -4.64 1.12 -0.33
C GLU A 8 -4.86 -0.39 -0.45
N THR A 9 -5.83 -0.81 -1.25
CA THR A 9 -6.04 -2.23 -1.58
C THR A 9 -5.78 -2.42 -3.07
N ILE A 10 -4.79 -3.24 -3.39
CA ILE A 10 -4.20 -3.35 -4.72
C ILE A 10 -4.17 -4.81 -5.17
N LEU A 11 -4.47 -5.05 -6.44
CA LEU A 11 -4.33 -6.36 -7.06
C LEU A 11 -2.87 -6.58 -7.46
N TYR A 12 -2.33 -7.75 -7.12
CA TYR A 12 -1.15 -8.29 -7.78
C TYR A 12 -1.54 -9.49 -8.61
N ASP A 13 -1.20 -9.44 -9.89
CA ASP A 13 -1.28 -10.57 -10.81
C ASP A 13 0.15 -10.98 -11.24
N PRO A 14 0.53 -12.27 -11.14
CA PRO A 14 1.87 -12.71 -11.55
C PRO A 14 2.25 -12.40 -12.99
N LYS A 15 1.26 -12.23 -13.89
CA LYS A 15 1.49 -11.94 -15.32
C LYS A 15 1.64 -10.44 -15.59
N GLU A 16 0.96 -9.61 -14.83
CA GLU A 16 0.84 -8.17 -15.09
C GLU A 16 1.59 -7.31 -14.05
N GLY A 17 1.94 -7.89 -12.90
CA GLY A 17 2.51 -7.18 -11.77
C GLY A 17 1.46 -6.54 -10.87
N VAL A 18 1.83 -5.45 -10.22
CA VAL A 18 0.95 -4.71 -9.31
C VAL A 18 0.09 -3.74 -10.13
N PHE A 19 -1.22 -3.94 -10.09
CA PHE A 19 -2.18 -3.17 -10.88
C PHE A 19 -2.19 -1.69 -10.44
N LEU A 20 -2.01 -0.77 -11.40
CA LEU A 20 -2.05 0.69 -11.20
C LEU A 20 -1.17 1.20 -10.04
N LEU A 21 0.00 0.58 -9.83
CA LEU A 21 0.89 0.90 -8.71
C LEU A 21 1.17 2.40 -8.54
N ASP A 22 1.54 3.10 -9.62
CA ASP A 22 1.84 4.54 -9.57
C ASP A 22 0.66 5.36 -9.07
N TYR A 23 -0.55 5.03 -9.53
CA TYR A 23 -1.78 5.71 -9.13
C TYR A 23 -2.09 5.50 -7.64
N HIS A 24 -1.92 4.28 -7.13
CA HIS A 24 -2.11 3.97 -5.72
C HIS A 24 -1.08 4.68 -4.84
N CYS A 25 0.19 4.71 -5.24
CA CYS A 25 1.23 5.44 -4.54
C CYS A 25 0.92 6.95 -4.48
N ASP A 26 0.52 7.54 -5.61
CA ASP A 26 0.19 8.97 -5.68
C ASP A 26 -1.00 9.34 -4.83
N ARG A 27 -2.05 8.50 -4.84
CA ARG A 27 -3.23 8.72 -4.00
C ARG A 27 -2.89 8.62 -2.51
N MET A 28 -2.09 7.63 -2.10
CA MET A 28 -1.67 7.49 -0.71
C MET A 28 -0.82 8.68 -0.26
N ILE A 29 0.16 9.10 -1.07
CA ILE A 29 1.03 10.24 -0.77
C ILE A 29 0.21 11.53 -0.68
N ALA A 30 -0.68 11.78 -1.63
CA ALA A 30 -1.56 12.94 -1.61
C ALA A 30 -2.47 12.94 -0.37
N SER A 31 -3.08 11.79 -0.05
CA SER A 31 -3.92 11.65 1.14
C SER A 31 -3.13 11.89 2.43
N ALA A 32 -1.88 11.42 2.52
CA ALA A 32 -1.00 11.67 3.66
C ALA A 32 -0.71 13.16 3.84
N LYS A 33 -0.43 13.88 2.74
CA LYS A 33 -0.20 15.34 2.76
C LYS A 33 -1.43 16.11 3.23
N GLU A 34 -2.60 15.80 2.66
CA GLU A 34 -3.86 16.47 3.02
C GLU A 34 -4.26 16.21 4.47
N LEU A 35 -3.99 15.00 4.98
CA LEU A 35 -4.36 14.64 6.35
C LEU A 35 -3.31 15.00 7.41
N ALA A 36 -2.09 15.35 7.01
CA ALA A 36 -1.02 15.75 7.91
C ALA A 36 -1.45 16.86 8.89
N VAL A 37 -2.30 17.78 8.42
CA VAL A 37 -2.78 18.92 9.22
C VAL A 37 -3.65 18.53 10.41
N PHE A 38 -4.26 17.33 10.38
CA PHE A 38 -5.15 16.86 11.43
C PHE A 38 -4.47 15.93 12.43
N PHE A 39 -3.40 15.24 12.00
CA PHE A 39 -2.82 14.14 12.75
C PHE A 39 -1.36 14.34 13.15
N SER A 40 -0.70 15.40 12.67
CA SER A 40 0.66 15.74 13.09
C SER A 40 0.72 17.07 13.85
N ASN A 41 1.41 17.05 15.00
CA ASN A 41 1.78 18.26 15.74
C ASN A 41 2.96 19.00 15.09
N ASP A 42 3.72 18.32 14.23
CA ASP A 42 4.85 18.87 13.47
C ASP A 42 4.68 18.48 11.99
N GLN A 43 4.05 19.38 11.24
CA GLN A 43 3.72 19.15 9.83
C GLN A 43 4.97 19.08 8.95
N GLU A 44 5.99 19.90 9.23
CA GLU A 44 7.23 19.95 8.44
C GLU A 44 7.99 18.63 8.56
N THR A 45 8.13 18.10 9.78
CA THR A 45 8.77 16.79 10.00
C THR A 45 7.94 15.66 9.39
N PHE A 46 6.61 15.71 9.49
CA PHE A 46 5.74 14.70 8.89
C PHE A 46 5.89 14.65 7.37
N LEU A 47 5.81 15.81 6.70
CA LEU A 47 5.88 15.92 5.24
C LEU A 47 7.25 15.49 4.69
N ARG A 48 8.33 15.72 5.47
CA ARG A 48 9.71 15.42 5.06
C ARG A 48 10.12 13.98 5.35
N ASP A 49 9.83 13.50 6.56
CA ASP A 49 10.46 12.28 7.08
C ASP A 49 9.49 11.09 7.20
N LEU A 50 8.17 11.34 7.23
CA LEU A 50 7.17 10.30 7.50
C LEU A 50 6.33 9.92 6.28
N ILE A 51 6.28 10.77 5.24
CA ILE A 51 5.63 10.42 3.98
C ILE A 51 6.55 9.50 3.18
N PRO A 52 6.13 8.27 2.87
CA PRO A 52 6.97 7.36 2.13
C PRO A 52 7.11 7.76 0.67
N THR A 53 8.29 7.50 0.13
CA THR A 53 8.56 7.57 -1.30
C THR A 53 7.90 6.40 -2.02
N ARG A 54 7.64 6.57 -3.34
CA ARG A 54 7.16 5.47 -4.18
C ARG A 54 8.10 4.26 -4.14
N SER A 55 9.42 4.49 -4.09
CA SER A 55 10.43 3.44 -4.02
C SER A 55 10.29 2.60 -2.74
N GLU A 56 10.07 3.24 -1.59
CA GLU A 56 9.87 2.53 -0.32
C GLU A 56 8.60 1.68 -0.32
N ILE A 57 7.51 2.19 -0.86
CA ILE A 57 6.25 1.43 -1.01
C ILE A 57 6.49 0.22 -1.93
N SER A 58 7.07 0.43 -3.10
CA SER A 58 7.37 -0.64 -4.08
C SER A 58 8.28 -1.73 -3.49
N ASN A 59 9.35 -1.35 -2.81
CA ASN A 59 10.27 -2.31 -2.18
C ASN A 59 9.57 -3.18 -1.12
N LYS A 60 8.69 -2.58 -0.31
CA LYS A 60 7.91 -3.31 0.69
C LYS A 60 6.88 -4.24 0.05
N LEU A 61 6.23 -3.79 -1.04
CA LEU A 61 5.33 -4.63 -1.82
C LEU A 61 6.06 -5.85 -2.40
N ASP A 62 7.24 -5.67 -2.99
CA ASP A 62 8.04 -6.77 -3.54
C ASP A 62 8.43 -7.81 -2.48
N VAL A 63 8.79 -7.37 -1.28
CA VAL A 63 9.04 -8.27 -0.15
C VAL A 63 7.78 -9.04 0.22
N ALA A 64 6.63 -8.37 0.37
CA ALA A 64 5.37 -9.00 0.73
C ALA A 64 4.89 -10.01 -0.34
N ILE A 65 5.01 -9.65 -1.61
CA ILE A 65 4.66 -10.50 -2.76
C ILE A 65 5.50 -11.78 -2.77
N ARG A 66 6.81 -11.65 -2.55
CA ARG A 66 7.72 -12.81 -2.47
C ARG A 66 7.39 -13.71 -1.30
N ASN A 67 7.14 -13.14 -0.12
CA ASN A 67 6.82 -13.89 1.10
C ASN A 67 5.49 -14.66 0.97
N ALA A 68 4.49 -14.08 0.32
CA ALA A 68 3.21 -14.75 0.06
C ALA A 68 3.28 -15.72 -1.14
N GLY A 69 4.28 -15.62 -2.00
CA GLY A 69 4.47 -16.48 -3.17
C GLY A 69 4.16 -15.76 -4.48
N LYS A 70 5.22 -15.29 -5.15
CA LYS A 70 5.16 -14.48 -6.38
C LYS A 70 4.38 -15.07 -7.57
N ASN A 71 4.12 -16.38 -7.58
CA ASN A 71 3.41 -17.05 -8.67
C ASN A 71 1.89 -17.15 -8.44
N THR A 72 1.37 -16.47 -7.41
CA THR A 72 -0.04 -16.49 -7.04
C THR A 72 -0.63 -15.09 -7.17
N ARG A 73 -1.92 -15.01 -7.53
CA ARG A 73 -2.67 -13.76 -7.47
C ARG A 73 -2.86 -13.38 -6.01
N GLN A 74 -2.65 -12.11 -5.70
CA GLN A 74 -2.67 -11.62 -4.32
C GLN A 74 -3.48 -10.33 -4.23
N ARG A 75 -4.19 -10.17 -3.11
CA ARG A 75 -4.69 -8.89 -2.66
C ARG A 75 -3.65 -8.32 -1.71
N LEU A 76 -3.09 -7.18 -2.07
CA LEU A 76 -2.14 -6.42 -1.26
C LEU A 76 -2.90 -5.30 -0.56
N ARG A 77 -2.71 -5.15 0.75
CA ARG A 77 -3.19 -4.02 1.54
C ARG A 77 -1.99 -3.25 2.04
N VAL A 78 -1.84 -2.01 1.59
CA VAL A 78 -0.84 -1.06 2.08
C VAL A 78 -1.49 -0.23 3.17
N LEU A 79 -0.95 -0.29 4.37
CA LEU A 79 -1.38 0.50 5.52
C LEU A 79 -0.27 1.50 5.83
N LEU A 80 -0.62 2.77 5.95
CA LEU A 80 0.27 3.84 6.38
C LEU A 80 -0.29 4.48 7.66
N ASP A 81 0.49 4.38 8.72
CA ASP A 81 0.26 5.05 9.99
C ASP A 81 0.76 6.50 9.94
N PHE A 82 0.18 7.38 10.77
CA PHE A 82 0.61 8.79 10.87
C PHE A 82 1.93 8.98 11.65
N ASP A 83 2.54 7.89 12.12
CA ASP A 83 3.94 7.88 12.59
C ASP A 83 4.93 7.49 11.46
N GLY A 84 4.44 7.33 10.22
CA GLY A 84 5.22 6.94 9.05
C GLY A 84 5.40 5.43 8.89
N ALA A 85 4.87 4.60 9.78
CA ALA A 85 5.00 3.15 9.65
C ALA A 85 4.17 2.63 8.47
N ILE A 86 4.82 1.85 7.61
CA ILE A 86 4.17 1.15 6.49
C ILE A 86 4.11 -0.34 6.77
N THR A 87 2.89 -0.87 6.77
CA THR A 87 2.61 -2.30 6.87
C THR A 87 1.97 -2.80 5.59
N ILE A 88 2.49 -3.89 5.02
CA ILE A 88 1.89 -4.57 3.87
C ILE A 88 1.29 -5.89 4.34
N GLN A 89 0.00 -6.09 4.07
CA GLN A 89 -0.65 -7.37 4.26
C GLN A 89 -0.93 -7.98 2.89
N SER A 90 -0.52 -9.24 2.68
CA SER A 90 -0.84 -10.00 1.48
C SER A 90 -1.74 -11.17 1.82
N SER A 91 -2.75 -11.40 0.98
CA SER A 91 -3.61 -12.58 1.03
C SER A 91 -3.80 -13.14 -0.37
N HIS A 92 -3.76 -14.46 -0.53
CA HIS A 92 -4.03 -15.10 -1.81
C HIS A 92 -5.45 -14.78 -2.28
N LEU A 93 -5.56 -14.51 -3.58
CA LEU A 93 -6.83 -14.47 -4.29
C LEU A 93 -7.00 -15.80 -5.03
N PRO A 94 -8.24 -16.27 -5.21
CA PRO A 94 -8.50 -17.42 -6.06
C PRO A 94 -7.93 -17.16 -7.47
N SER A 95 -7.45 -18.23 -8.08
CA SER A 95 -7.15 -18.23 -9.51
C SER A 95 -8.39 -17.78 -10.28
N GLU A 96 -8.20 -17.15 -11.44
CA GLU A 96 -9.33 -16.86 -12.33
C GLU A 96 -10.02 -18.18 -12.68
N THR A 97 -11.12 -18.49 -12.00
CA THR A 97 -12.00 -19.58 -12.40
C THR A 97 -12.62 -19.14 -13.71
N LYS A 98 -12.28 -19.85 -14.79
CA LYS A 98 -13.04 -19.76 -16.04
C LYS A 98 -14.50 -20.10 -15.73
N GLY A 99 -15.38 -19.12 -15.89
CA GLY A 99 -16.81 -19.32 -16.05
C GLY A 99 -17.63 -19.21 -14.77
N TYR A 100 -18.40 -18.13 -14.66
CA TYR A 100 -19.83 -18.32 -14.42
C TYR A 100 -20.39 -18.78 -15.77
N GLN A 101 -20.61 -20.09 -15.92
CA GLN A 101 -21.55 -20.62 -16.93
C GLN A 101 -22.96 -20.52 -16.36
#